data_AF-A0A075FT83-F1
#
_entry.id   AF-A0A075FT83-F1
#
_cell.length_a   1.000
_cell.length_b   1.000
_cell.length_c   1.000
_cell.angle_alpha   90.00
_cell.angle_beta   90.00
_cell.angle_gamma   90.00
#
_symmetry.space_group_name_H-M   'P 1'
#
loop_
_entity.id
_entity.type
_entity.pdbx_description
1 polymer ?
#
loop_
_entity_poly.entity_id
_entity_poly.type
_entity_poly.pdbx_seq_one_letter_code
_entity_poly.pdbx_strand_id
1 'polypeptide(L)' 'MHSHIRGEKLENIKRNGKAGFEVDRSLEFLPSYFFDPTDASLADTLYISVVMKGMCEIIEDTKEKH' A
#
# COMPACT_ATOMS: atom_id res chain seq x y z
N MET A 1 -4.84 -0.62 11.84
CA MET A 1 -4.35 -1.90 11.26
C MET A 1 -4.07 -2.87 12.40
N HIS A 2 -4.45 -4.14 12.27
CA HIS A 2 -4.05 -5.20 13.20
C HIS A 2 -3.02 -6.12 12.53
N SER A 3 -2.01 -6.54 13.27
CA SER A 3 -0.95 -7.45 12.82
C SER A 3 -0.65 -8.44 13.93
N HIS A 4 -0.08 -9.58 13.58
CA HIS A 4 0.45 -10.50 14.57
C HIS A 4 1.40 -9.77 15.54
N ILE A 5 1.28 -10.04 16.84
CA ILE A 5 1.96 -9.32 17.94
C ILE A 5 3.49 -9.47 17.96
N ARG A 6 4.04 -10.30 17.08
CA ARG A 6 5.48 -10.56 16.93
C ARG A 6 5.85 -10.53 15.46
N GLY A 7 6.97 -9.88 15.16
CA GLY A 7 7.54 -9.84 13.81
C GLY A 7 8.49 -8.66 13.63
N GLU A 8 9.43 -8.81 12.70
CA GLU A 8 10.44 -7.81 12.38
C GLU A 8 9.83 -6.43 12.03
N LYS A 9 8.65 -6.43 11.39
CA LYS A 9 7.88 -5.20 11.10
C LYS A 9 7.60 -4.38 12.37
N LEU A 10 7.14 -5.02 13.45
CA LEU A 10 6.82 -4.30 14.69
C LEU A 10 8.09 -3.81 15.38
N GLU A 11 9.15 -4.62 15.39
CA GLU A 11 10.45 -4.23 15.95
C GLU A 11 11.05 -3.03 15.19
N ASN A 12 10.90 -2.99 13.86
CA ASN A 12 11.34 -1.87 13.04
C ASN A 12 10.54 -0.59 13.34
N ILE A 13 9.21 -0.69 13.50
CA ILE A 13 8.37 0.46 13.89
C ILE A 13 8.74 0.96 15.30
N LYS A 14 9.03 0.06 16.24
CA LYS A 14 9.50 0.43 17.60
C LYS A 14 10.84 1.17 17.55
N ARG A 15 11.77 0.74 16.70
CA ARG A 15 13.09 1.38 16.53
C ARG A 15 12.99 2.72 15.82
N ASN A 16 12.11 2.84 14.84
CA ASN A 16 11.86 4.06 14.07
C ASN A 16 10.44 4.06 13.54
N GLY A 17 9.57 4.90 14.11
CA GLY A 17 8.16 4.95 13.74
C GLY A 17 7.87 5.60 12.38
N LYS A 18 8.87 6.11 11.65
CA LYS A 18 8.65 6.65 10.30
C LYS A 18 8.16 5.55 9.37
N ALA A 19 6.91 5.67 8.91
CA ALA A 19 6.28 4.67 8.07
C ALA A 19 5.48 5.31 6.93
N GLY A 20 5.38 4.56 5.84
CA GLY A 20 4.42 4.79 4.76
C GLY A 20 3.29 3.77 4.85
N PHE A 21 2.09 4.19 4.51
CA PHE A 21 0.93 3.32 4.34
C PHE A 21 0.32 3.60 2.98
N GLU A 22 0.14 2.55 2.20
CA GLU A 22 -0.36 2.61 0.83
C GLU A 22 -1.61 1.75 0.73
N VAL A 23 -2.62 2.29 0.03
CA VAL A 23 -3.85 1.57 -0.30
C VAL A 23 -4.10 1.73 -1.78
N ASP A 24 -4.06 0.61 -2.49
CA ASP A 24 -4.30 0.55 -3.92
C ASP A 24 -5.65 -0.11 -4.22
N ARG A 25 -6.30 0.39 -5.28
CA ARG A 25 -7.47 -0.24 -5.88
C ARG A 25 -7.23 -0.40 -7.38
N SER A 26 -7.12 -1.65 -7.82
CA SER A 26 -7.14 -2.00 -9.24
C SER A 26 -8.54 -1.71 -9.83
N LEU A 27 -8.58 -1.02 -10.96
CA LEU A 27 -9.81 -0.72 -11.68
C LEU A 27 -9.98 -1.65 -12.87
N GLU A 28 -8.97 -1.74 -13.74
CA GLU A 28 -9.05 -2.52 -14.97
C GLU A 28 -7.66 -2.87 -15.52
N PHE A 29 -7.56 -3.99 -16.21
CA PHE A 29 -6.41 -4.33 -17.03
C PHE A 29 -6.59 -3.72 -18.41
N LEU A 30 -5.64 -2.92 -18.88
CA LEU A 30 -5.66 -2.30 -20.20
C LEU A 30 -4.84 -3.17 -21.17
N PRO A 31 -5.48 -4.05 -21.95
CA PRO A 31 -4.81 -4.78 -23.01
C PRO A 31 -4.30 -3.84 -24.10
N SER A 32 -3.16 -4.17 -24.71
CA SER A 32 -2.60 -3.43 -25.84
C SER A 32 -3.44 -3.67 -27.10
N TYR A 33 -4.60 -3.04 -27.23
CA TYR A 33 -5.36 -3.05 -28.48
C TYR A 33 -4.93 -1.89 -29.35
N PHE A 34 -4.00 -2.18 -30.26
CA PHE A 34 -3.57 -1.25 -31.28
C PHE A 34 -4.23 -1.59 -32.60
N PHE A 35 -5.15 -0.72 -33.03
CA PHE A 35 -5.58 -0.67 -34.42
C PHE A 35 -4.52 -0.02 -35.34
N ASP A 36 -3.43 0.53 -34.78
CA ASP A 36 -2.34 1.14 -35.55
C ASP A 36 -0.96 0.57 -35.15
N PRO A 37 -0.19 -0.03 -36.09
CA PRO A 37 1.09 -0.67 -35.81
C PRO A 37 2.21 0.30 -35.42
N THR A 38 1.97 1.61 -35.46
CA THR A 38 2.99 2.65 -35.23
C THR A 38 2.93 3.32 -33.87
N ASP A 39 1.89 3.10 -33.05
CA ASP A 39 1.68 3.86 -31.81
C ASP A 39 1.22 3.00 -30.61
N ALA A 40 1.77 1.79 -30.47
CA ALA A 40 1.36 0.86 -29.42
C ALA A 40 1.74 1.25 -27.98
N SER A 41 0.76 1.74 -27.21
CA SER A 41 0.75 1.79 -25.74
C SER A 41 0.91 0.40 -25.13
N LEU A 42 1.79 0.30 -24.14
CA LEU A 42 2.09 -0.93 -23.42
C LEU A 42 0.85 -1.39 -22.65
N ALA A 43 0.68 -2.71 -22.52
CA ALA A 43 -0.34 -3.25 -21.64
C ALA A 43 -0.08 -2.74 -20.21
N ASP A 44 -1.08 -2.10 -19.60
CA ASP A 44 -0.94 -1.45 -18.31
C ASP A 44 -2.11 -1.83 -17.38
N THR A 45 -1.95 -1.62 -16.08
CA THR A 45 -3.02 -1.80 -15.10
C THR A 45 -3.47 -0.43 -14.65
N LEU A 46 -4.74 -0.10 -14.88
CA LEU A 46 -5.33 1.10 -14.34
C LEU A 46 -5.63 0.86 -12.85
N TYR A 47 -5.02 1.65 -11.96
CA TYR A 47 -5.28 1.61 -10.53
C TYR A 47 -5.28 3.01 -9.93
N ILE A 48 -5.93 3.14 -8.77
CA ILE A 48 -5.88 4.32 -7.93
C ILE A 48 -5.13 3.95 -6.65
N SER A 49 -4.18 4.80 -6.24
CA SER A 49 -3.43 4.62 -5.00
C SER A 49 -3.51 5.84 -4.11
N VAL A 50 -3.57 5.62 -2.80
CA VAL A 50 -3.41 6.65 -1.78
C VAL A 50 -2.21 6.28 -0.90
N VAL A 51 -1.21 7.16 -0.89
CA VAL A 51 0.00 7.01 -0.08
C VAL A 51 -0.02 8.03 1.07
N MET A 52 0.01 7.53 2.30
CA MET A 52 0.13 8.31 3.53
C MET A 52 1.52 8.10 4.13
N LYS A 53 2.18 9.18 4.55
CA LYS A 53 3.49 9.14 5.22
C LYS A 53 3.37 9.81 6.58
N GLY A 54 3.93 9.20 7.61
CA GLY A 54 3.83 9.76 8.95
C GLY A 54 4.61 8.96 9.99
N MET A 55 4.28 9.22 11.25
CA MET A 55 4.76 8.44 12.39
C MET A 55 3.72 7.39 12.74
N CYS A 56 4.15 6.14 12.89
CA CYS A 56 3.34 5.05 13.40
C CYS A 56 3.75 4.72 14.83
N GLU A 57 2.74 4.56 15.68
CA GLU A 57 2.91 4.16 17.08
C GLU A 57 2.18 2.84 17.31
N ILE A 58 2.76 1.97 18.15
CA ILE A 58 2.14 0.71 18.52
C ILE A 58 1.33 0.94 19.79
N ILE A 59 0.02 0.84 19.67
CA ILE A 59 -0.88 0.92 20.82
C ILE A 59 -0.95 -0.45 21.49
N GLU A 60 -0.55 -0.52 22.76
CA GLU A 60 -0.58 -1.75 23.55
C GLU A 60 -1.80 -1.83 24.48
N ASP A 61 -2.35 -0.69 24.91
CA ASP A 61 -3.52 -0.58 25.80
C ASP A 61 -4.77 -1.23 25.20
N THR A 62 -5.49 -2.03 26.00
CA THR A 62 -6.73 -2.69 25.62
C THR A 62 -7.93 -1.74 25.57
N LYS A 63 -7.89 -0.57 26.22
CA LYS A 63 -8.97 0.42 26.18
C LYS A 63 -9.10 1.13 24.82
N GLU A 64 -7.99 1.33 24.11
CA GLU A 64 -7.98 1.94 22.77
C GLU A 64 -8.13 0.93 21.64
N LYS A 65 -8.11 -0.38 21.94
CA LYS A 65 -8.20 -1.47 20.95
C LYS A 65 -9.63 -1.96 20.69
N HIS A 66 -10.63 -1.45 21.41
CA HIS A 66 -12.03 -1.83 21.31
C HIS A 66 -12.84 -0.87 20.45
#